data_AF-A0A0A2KUU6-F1
#
_entry.id   AF-A0A0A2KUU6-F1
#
_cell.length_a   1.000
_cell.length_b   1.000
_cell.length_c   1.000
_cell.angle_alpha   90.00
_cell.angle_beta   90.00
_cell.angle_gamma   90.00
#
_symmetry.space_group_name_H-M   'P 1'
#
loop_
_entity.id
_entity.type
_entity.pdbx_description
1 polymer ?
#
loop_
_entity_poly.entity_id
_entity_poly.type
_entity_poly.pdbx_seq_one_letter_code
_entity_poly.pdbx_strand_id
1 'polypeptide(L)'
;MERRLTSRNVSLDWVERDNQDEGNVSAHLIQNTYARLKLQYAEKLRQYWVEQLESPNQALEQLSLAACLIELWRSMYGAQPATEQEQPSKNTVPFPGFVDLACGNGILVYILLMEGYKGLGFDACRRMTWETFPAEVQECLEEKIFIPRPFVDVLDLQEMGVEIHTGDFPDNTFIISDHADELTVWTPIMAALSSPSSPLPFFVVPCCSRSLAGSSYRYPPPKESNSVQQSANGNPAARKAYDAIEQNSQPASGDLRALRAIKIEEKTESGFLNSMIGSLAAKTMSVAEEIGFDVEKTWLRTPGAINMALIGGRRRVTREWLKNAGSRGSPTTREQADSVFKNVMEVVERECLKYGGIQVAANLWVERAKSLHRGQGTVHQAK
;
A
#
# COMPACT_ATOMS: atom_id res chain seq x y z
N MET A 1 21.99 -38.69 -16.11
CA MET A 1 22.84 -37.77 -15.31
C MET A 1 21.94 -36.62 -14.87
N GLU A 2 21.21 -36.82 -13.77
CA GLU A 2 20.23 -35.88 -13.23
C GLU A 2 20.94 -34.62 -12.72
N ARG A 3 20.58 -33.46 -13.26
CA ARG A 3 20.99 -32.16 -12.70
C ARG A 3 20.14 -31.91 -11.46
N ARG A 4 20.72 -32.14 -10.28
CA ARG A 4 20.21 -31.62 -9.01
C ARG A 4 20.10 -30.10 -9.10
N LEU A 5 18.89 -29.58 -9.23
CA LEU A 5 18.56 -28.18 -8.94
C LEU A 5 18.73 -28.00 -7.43
N THR A 6 19.87 -27.45 -7.01
CA THR A 6 20.06 -27.02 -5.63
C THR A 6 19.15 -25.83 -5.37
N SER A 7 18.09 -26.04 -4.58
CA SER A 7 17.28 -24.93 -4.03
C SER A 7 18.21 -24.06 -3.20
N ARG A 8 18.60 -22.88 -3.72
CA ARG A 8 19.27 -21.88 -2.91
C ARG A 8 18.27 -21.43 -1.85
N ASN A 9 18.52 -21.80 -0.59
CA ASN A 9 17.84 -21.22 0.55
C ASN A 9 18.08 -19.71 0.52
N VAL A 10 17.04 -18.96 0.18
CA VAL A 10 17.01 -17.50 0.36
C VAL A 10 16.77 -17.27 1.85
N SER A 11 17.80 -16.78 2.55
CA SER A 11 17.67 -16.29 3.93
C SER A 11 16.96 -14.94 3.90
N LEU A 12 15.89 -14.81 4.69
CA LEU A 12 15.22 -13.55 4.98
C LEU A 12 15.71 -13.09 6.34
N ASP A 13 16.81 -12.33 6.34
CA ASP A 13 17.40 -11.80 7.56
C ASP A 13 16.71 -10.49 7.91
N TRP A 14 15.75 -10.57 8.83
CA TRP A 14 15.22 -9.40 9.52
C TRP A 14 16.24 -8.97 10.57
N VAL A 15 16.87 -7.81 10.38
CA VAL A 15 17.85 -7.28 11.33
C VAL A 15 17.09 -6.50 12.39
N GLU A 16 17.21 -6.92 13.65
CA GLU A 16 16.78 -6.14 14.82
C GLU A 16 17.56 -4.82 14.86
N ARG A 17 16.86 -3.71 15.13
CA ARG A 17 17.52 -2.50 15.64
C ARG A 17 17.36 -2.48 17.15
N ASP A 18 18.48 -2.31 17.85
CA ASP A 18 18.58 -1.96 19.27
C ASP A 18 18.15 -0.52 19.59
N ASN A 19 17.27 0.08 18.77
CA ASN A 19 16.72 1.39 19.08
C ASN A 19 15.43 1.21 19.88
N GLN A 20 15.41 1.80 21.07
CA GLN A 20 14.28 1.96 21.97
C GLN A 20 13.13 2.79 21.33
N ASP A 21 12.61 2.37 20.18
CA ASP A 21 11.33 2.83 19.66
C ASP A 21 10.26 1.84 20.12
N GLU A 22 9.53 2.19 21.19
CA GLU A 22 8.43 1.42 21.81
C GLU A 22 7.22 1.15 20.88
N GLY A 23 7.37 1.31 19.56
CA GLY A 23 6.28 1.33 18.59
C GLY A 23 6.36 0.30 17.46
N ASN A 24 7.46 -0.45 17.29
CA ASN A 24 7.61 -1.36 16.14
C ASN A 24 7.34 -2.83 16.51
N VAL A 25 6.69 -3.57 15.62
CA VAL A 25 6.45 -5.01 15.77
C VAL A 25 7.81 -5.72 15.78
N SER A 26 8.03 -6.63 16.73
CA SER A 26 9.32 -7.35 16.83
C SER A 26 9.62 -8.14 15.56
N ALA A 27 10.78 -7.88 14.98
CA ALA A 27 11.30 -8.56 13.79
C ALA A 27 11.31 -10.09 13.94
N HIS A 28 11.65 -10.59 15.13
CA HIS A 28 11.66 -12.01 15.45
C HIS A 28 10.24 -12.64 15.36
N LEU A 29 9.20 -11.92 15.79
CA LEU A 29 7.82 -12.41 15.67
C LEU A 29 7.38 -12.51 14.20
N ILE A 30 7.69 -11.50 13.39
CA ILE A 30 7.41 -11.52 11.95
C ILE A 30 8.14 -12.69 11.29
N GLN A 31 9.40 -12.94 11.64
CA GLN A 31 10.17 -14.04 11.08
C GLN A 31 9.60 -15.41 11.45
N ASN A 32 9.13 -15.59 12.70
CA ASN A 32 8.49 -16.83 13.14
C ASN A 32 7.18 -17.09 12.38
N THR A 33 6.33 -16.06 12.27
CA THR A 33 5.07 -16.16 11.51
C THR A 33 5.36 -16.42 10.04
N TYR A 34 6.32 -15.73 9.44
CA TYR A 34 6.74 -16.00 8.06
C TYR A 34 7.21 -17.45 7.87
N ALA A 35 8.03 -17.98 8.78
CA ALA A 35 8.50 -19.37 8.72
C ALA A 35 7.31 -20.35 8.77
N ARG A 36 6.33 -20.11 9.63
CA ARG A 36 5.09 -20.90 9.70
C ARG A 36 4.30 -20.82 8.40
N LEU A 37 4.01 -19.61 7.91
CA LEU A 37 3.27 -19.41 6.67
C LEU A 37 3.98 -20.07 5.48
N LYS A 38 5.32 -19.97 5.41
CA LYS A 38 6.12 -20.61 4.37
C LYS A 38 5.99 -22.13 4.40
N LEU A 39 6.06 -22.75 5.58
CA LEU A 39 5.86 -24.19 5.72
C LEU A 39 4.44 -24.63 5.30
N GLN A 40 3.43 -23.81 5.61
CA GLN A 40 2.03 -24.13 5.37
C GLN A 40 1.58 -23.90 3.93
N TYR A 41 2.01 -22.82 3.29
CA TYR A 41 1.44 -22.35 2.03
C TYR A 41 2.39 -22.43 0.83
N ALA A 42 3.71 -22.36 1.03
CA ALA A 42 4.63 -22.15 -0.09
C ALA A 42 4.67 -23.31 -1.10
N GLU A 43 4.47 -24.55 -0.66
CA GLU A 43 4.40 -25.69 -1.58
C GLU A 43 3.13 -25.67 -2.43
N LYS A 44 1.97 -25.46 -1.80
CA LYS A 44 0.68 -25.38 -2.48
C LYS A 44 0.66 -24.23 -3.48
N LEU A 45 1.08 -23.02 -3.06
CA LEU A 45 1.12 -21.86 -3.93
C LEU A 45 2.01 -22.11 -5.15
N ARG A 46 3.14 -22.80 -5.00
CA ARG A 46 4.03 -23.13 -6.13
C ARG A 46 3.42 -24.12 -7.13
N GLN A 47 2.56 -25.04 -6.66
CA GLN A 47 1.97 -26.08 -7.49
C GLN A 47 0.79 -25.58 -8.32
N TYR A 48 -0.04 -24.70 -7.74
CA TYR A 48 -1.28 -24.22 -8.37
C TYR A 48 -1.14 -22.84 -9.02
N TRP A 49 0.09 -22.32 -9.10
CA TRP A 49 0.39 -21.04 -9.75
C TRP A 49 0.25 -21.11 -11.27
N VAL A 50 -0.65 -20.32 -11.85
CA VAL A 50 -0.97 -20.39 -13.29
C VAL A 50 -0.32 -19.27 -14.11
N GLU A 51 0.02 -18.14 -13.47
CA GLU A 51 0.57 -16.97 -14.16
C GLU A 51 2.08 -17.14 -14.42
N GLN A 52 2.42 -17.66 -15.60
CA GLN A 52 3.80 -17.95 -16.02
C GLN A 52 4.76 -16.73 -16.03
N LEU A 53 4.23 -15.51 -15.93
CA LEU A 53 4.97 -14.25 -16.05
C LEU A 53 5.48 -13.69 -14.71
N GLU A 54 5.03 -14.25 -13.59
CA GLU A 54 5.38 -13.77 -12.26
C GLU A 54 6.53 -14.57 -11.64
N SER A 55 7.43 -13.90 -10.92
CA SER A 55 8.64 -14.55 -10.41
C SER A 55 8.27 -15.51 -9.25
N PRO A 56 8.94 -16.67 -9.10
CA PRO A 56 8.72 -17.57 -7.96
C PRO A 56 8.91 -16.91 -6.59
N ASN A 57 9.61 -15.78 -6.55
CA ASN A 57 9.83 -15.01 -5.32
C ASN A 57 8.59 -14.25 -4.88
N GLN A 58 7.66 -13.90 -5.78
CA GLN A 58 6.47 -13.11 -5.44
C GLN A 58 5.58 -13.83 -4.42
N ALA A 59 5.42 -15.15 -4.53
CA ALA A 59 4.71 -15.93 -3.50
C ALA A 59 5.40 -15.82 -2.12
N LEU A 60 6.74 -15.79 -2.07
CA LEU A 60 7.48 -15.61 -0.82
C LEU A 60 7.37 -14.17 -0.29
N GLU A 61 7.30 -13.18 -1.18
CA GLU A 61 7.06 -11.79 -0.83
C GLU A 61 5.68 -11.60 -0.20
N GLN A 62 4.65 -12.19 -0.81
CA GLN A 62 3.28 -12.17 -0.29
C GLN A 62 3.15 -12.88 1.06
N LEU A 63 3.86 -14.00 1.26
CA LEU A 63 3.93 -14.66 2.58
C LEU A 63 4.64 -13.79 3.62
N SER A 64 5.69 -13.07 3.22
CA SER A 64 6.39 -12.14 4.10
C SER A 64 5.50 -10.96 4.50
N LEU A 65 4.74 -10.42 3.54
CA LEU A 65 3.81 -9.33 3.79
C LEU A 65 2.65 -9.77 4.68
N ALA A 66 2.08 -10.95 4.43
CA ALA A 66 1.06 -11.55 5.29
C ALA A 66 1.57 -11.69 6.74
N ALA A 67 2.81 -12.15 6.95
CA ALA A 67 3.40 -12.23 8.28
C ALA A 67 3.49 -10.85 8.95
N CYS A 68 3.95 -9.82 8.23
CA CYS A 68 3.99 -8.45 8.75
C CYS A 68 2.60 -7.94 9.17
N LEU A 69 1.58 -8.16 8.34
CA LEU A 69 0.21 -7.73 8.62
C LEU A 69 -0.41 -8.48 9.81
N ILE A 70 -0.20 -9.80 9.91
CA ILE A 70 -0.66 -10.61 11.04
C ILE A 70 -0.08 -10.09 12.35
N GLU A 71 1.22 -9.84 12.41
CA GLU A 71 1.84 -9.32 13.63
C GLU A 71 1.43 -7.87 13.94
N LEU A 72 1.26 -7.06 12.90
CA LEU A 72 0.72 -5.70 13.03
C LEU A 72 -0.68 -5.74 13.65
N TRP A 73 -1.57 -6.59 13.14
CA TRP A 73 -2.93 -6.72 13.65
C TRP A 73 -3.00 -7.36 15.02
N ARG A 74 -2.10 -8.30 15.34
CA ARG A 74 -1.95 -8.81 16.70
C ARG A 74 -1.59 -7.69 17.67
N SER A 75 -0.69 -6.78 17.27
CA SER A 75 -0.32 -5.61 18.08
C SER A 75 -1.42 -4.55 18.17
N MET A 76 -2.17 -4.31 17.08
CA MET A 76 -3.20 -3.26 17.03
C MET A 76 -4.52 -3.67 17.67
N TYR A 77 -4.93 -4.92 17.42
CA TYR A 77 -6.27 -5.42 17.73
C TYR A 77 -6.27 -6.61 18.70
N GLY A 78 -5.11 -7.17 19.05
CA GLY A 78 -5.07 -8.48 19.70
C GLY A 78 -5.59 -9.61 18.81
N ALA A 79 -5.74 -9.35 17.50
CA ALA A 79 -6.28 -10.31 16.55
C ALA A 79 -5.22 -11.39 16.26
N GLN A 80 -5.51 -12.62 16.68
CA GLN A 80 -4.67 -13.78 16.41
C GLN A 80 -5.26 -14.61 15.27
N PRO A 81 -4.43 -15.22 14.41
CA PRO A 81 -4.89 -16.17 13.41
C PRO A 81 -5.72 -17.30 14.04
N ALA A 82 -6.80 -17.71 13.38
CA ALA A 82 -7.62 -18.83 13.85
C ALA A 82 -6.83 -20.15 13.88
N THR A 83 -5.85 -20.29 12.98
CA THR A 83 -4.91 -21.41 12.89
C THR A 83 -3.99 -21.56 14.11
N GLU A 84 -3.84 -20.50 14.91
CA GLU A 84 -3.01 -20.49 16.12
C GLU A 84 -3.85 -20.58 17.41
N GLN A 85 -5.18 -20.47 17.32
CA GLN A 85 -6.07 -20.50 18.48
C GLN A 85 -6.46 -21.94 18.83
N GLU A 86 -5.95 -22.45 19.95
CA GLU A 86 -6.38 -23.76 20.48
C GLU A 86 -7.81 -23.73 21.06
N GLN A 87 -8.30 -22.56 21.50
CA GLN A 87 -9.67 -22.33 21.96
C GLN A 87 -10.17 -20.94 21.56
N PRO A 88 -11.49 -20.79 21.27
CA PRO A 88 -12.06 -19.48 20.96
C PRO A 88 -11.92 -18.55 22.18
N SER A 89 -11.12 -17.50 22.02
CA SER A 89 -10.93 -16.51 23.08
C SER A 89 -12.26 -15.80 23.37
N LYS A 90 -12.78 -15.95 24.59
CA LYS A 90 -14.12 -15.43 24.96
C LYS A 90 -14.18 -13.91 25.18
N ASN A 91 -13.04 -13.21 25.17
CA ASN A 91 -12.92 -11.84 25.67
C ASN A 91 -12.18 -10.86 24.73
N THR A 92 -11.97 -11.20 23.45
CA THR A 92 -11.36 -10.26 22.49
C THR A 92 -12.43 -9.65 21.59
N VAL A 93 -12.32 -8.35 21.34
CA VAL A 93 -13.14 -7.68 20.33
C VAL A 93 -12.77 -8.29 18.97
N PRO A 94 -13.75 -8.69 18.12
CA PRO A 94 -13.45 -9.31 16.84
C PRO A 94 -12.73 -8.33 15.91
N PHE A 95 -11.74 -8.81 15.16
CA PHE A 95 -11.06 -8.02 14.12
C PHE A 95 -12.09 -7.43 13.15
N PRO A 96 -12.03 -6.12 12.84
CA PRO A 96 -13.07 -5.43 12.06
C PRO A 96 -13.14 -5.88 10.59
N GLY A 97 -12.07 -6.46 10.08
CA GLY A 97 -11.94 -6.89 8.69
C GLY A 97 -10.94 -6.04 7.92
N PHE A 98 -10.53 -6.54 6.74
CA PHE A 98 -9.61 -5.85 5.85
C PHE A 98 -10.16 -5.73 4.43
N VAL A 99 -9.60 -4.80 3.67
CA VAL A 99 -9.74 -4.74 2.22
C VAL A 99 -8.36 -4.61 1.59
N ASP A 100 -8.10 -5.35 0.52
CA ASP A 100 -6.86 -5.25 -0.26
C ASP A 100 -7.16 -4.62 -1.62
N LEU A 101 -6.64 -3.41 -1.83
CA LEU A 101 -6.86 -2.65 -3.07
C LEU A 101 -5.81 -3.00 -4.11
N ALA A 102 -6.25 -3.22 -5.34
CA ALA A 102 -5.41 -3.73 -6.42
C ALA A 102 -4.70 -5.03 -5.99
N CYS A 103 -5.49 -5.98 -5.48
CA CYS A 103 -5.00 -7.22 -4.90
C CYS A 103 -4.31 -8.16 -5.91
N GLY A 104 -4.36 -7.84 -7.21
CA GLY A 104 -3.68 -8.56 -8.28
C GLY A 104 -4.02 -10.04 -8.27
N ASN A 105 -3.00 -10.88 -8.14
CA ASN A 105 -3.15 -12.33 -8.12
C ASN A 105 -3.95 -12.89 -6.93
N GLY A 106 -4.24 -12.07 -5.91
CA GLY A 106 -5.07 -12.44 -4.77
C GLY A 106 -4.40 -13.36 -3.75
N ILE A 107 -3.09 -13.64 -3.85
CA ILE A 107 -2.39 -14.51 -2.88
C ILE A 107 -2.48 -13.97 -1.46
N LEU A 108 -2.29 -12.66 -1.27
CA LEU A 108 -2.34 -12.04 0.05
C LEU A 108 -3.69 -12.27 0.71
N VAL A 109 -4.76 -11.96 -0.03
CA VAL A 109 -6.15 -12.15 0.38
C VAL A 109 -6.40 -13.63 0.71
N TYR A 110 -5.98 -14.56 -0.17
CA TYR A 110 -6.07 -15.99 0.10
C TYR A 110 -5.41 -16.37 1.43
N ILE A 111 -4.16 -15.98 1.66
CA ILE A 111 -3.43 -16.33 2.90
C ILE A 111 -4.18 -15.78 4.12
N LEU A 112 -4.58 -14.51 4.11
CA LEU A 112 -5.24 -13.87 5.24
C LEU A 112 -6.61 -14.49 5.54
N LEU A 113 -7.39 -14.84 4.52
CA LEU A 113 -8.66 -15.56 4.68
C LEU A 113 -8.44 -16.97 5.26
N MET A 114 -7.45 -17.71 4.76
CA MET A 114 -7.10 -19.04 5.28
C MET A 114 -6.58 -19.00 6.72
N GLU A 115 -5.98 -17.88 7.15
CA GLU A 115 -5.58 -17.63 8.53
C GLU A 115 -6.75 -17.19 9.43
N GLY A 116 -7.97 -17.05 8.88
CA GLY A 116 -9.20 -16.78 9.61
C GLY A 116 -9.58 -15.31 9.73
N TYR A 117 -8.89 -14.41 9.02
CA TYR A 117 -9.29 -13.00 8.94
C TYR A 117 -10.42 -12.84 7.94
N LYS A 118 -11.35 -11.91 8.22
CA LYS A 118 -12.40 -11.54 7.25
C LYS A 118 -11.92 -10.38 6.40
N GLY A 119 -12.15 -10.44 5.10
CA GLY A 119 -11.83 -9.32 4.22
C GLY A 119 -12.22 -9.56 2.77
N LEU A 120 -11.95 -8.56 1.93
CA LEU A 120 -12.20 -8.57 0.50
C LEU A 120 -10.95 -8.12 -0.26
N GLY A 121 -10.76 -8.62 -1.47
CA GLY A 121 -9.77 -8.12 -2.42
C GLY A 121 -10.44 -7.53 -3.65
N PHE A 122 -9.98 -6.35 -4.07
CA PHE A 122 -10.47 -5.69 -5.28
C PHE A 122 -9.35 -5.55 -6.29
N ASP A 123 -9.57 -5.91 -7.54
CA ASP A 123 -8.66 -5.62 -8.65
C ASP A 123 -9.44 -5.09 -9.85
N ALA A 124 -8.81 -4.24 -10.66
CA ALA A 124 -9.44 -3.71 -11.87
C ALA A 124 -9.63 -4.78 -12.96
N CYS A 125 -8.91 -5.90 -12.85
CA CYS A 125 -8.97 -7.03 -13.78
C CYS A 125 -9.06 -8.35 -13.02
N ARG A 126 -9.99 -9.23 -13.40
CA ARG A 126 -10.00 -10.60 -12.87
C ARG A 126 -8.76 -11.37 -13.32
N ARG A 127 -8.04 -11.96 -12.36
CA ARG A 127 -6.84 -12.77 -12.63
C ARG A 127 -7.17 -14.25 -12.73
N MET A 128 -6.49 -14.96 -13.62
CA MET A 128 -6.69 -16.41 -13.81
C MET A 128 -6.38 -17.19 -12.53
N THR A 129 -5.41 -16.72 -11.74
CA THR A 129 -5.03 -17.35 -10.47
C THR A 129 -6.22 -17.48 -9.51
N TRP A 130 -7.20 -16.58 -9.57
CA TRP A 130 -8.37 -16.62 -8.69
C TRP A 130 -9.17 -17.91 -8.83
N GLU A 131 -9.25 -18.50 -10.03
CA GLU A 131 -9.99 -19.74 -10.28
C GLU A 131 -9.39 -20.96 -9.55
N THR A 132 -8.14 -20.84 -9.10
CA THR A 132 -7.43 -21.92 -8.38
C THR A 132 -7.67 -21.89 -6.88
N PHE A 133 -8.23 -20.80 -6.34
CA PHE A 133 -8.50 -20.68 -4.92
C PHE A 133 -9.80 -21.43 -4.52
N PRO A 134 -9.96 -21.80 -3.24
CA PRO A 134 -11.23 -22.32 -2.72
C PRO A 134 -12.40 -21.37 -3.02
N ALA A 135 -13.61 -21.91 -3.20
CA ALA A 135 -14.81 -21.14 -3.55
C ALA A 135 -15.06 -19.96 -2.59
N GLU A 136 -14.90 -20.20 -1.28
CA GLU A 136 -15.03 -19.17 -0.23
C GLU A 136 -14.05 -17.99 -0.41
N VAL A 137 -12.87 -18.22 -0.97
CA VAL A 137 -11.90 -17.17 -1.28
C VAL A 137 -12.27 -16.45 -2.58
N GLN A 138 -12.75 -17.19 -3.59
CA GLN A 138 -13.21 -16.60 -4.85
C GLN A 138 -14.37 -15.63 -4.63
N GLU A 139 -15.28 -15.93 -3.71
CA GLU A 139 -16.38 -15.05 -3.30
C GLU A 139 -15.91 -13.75 -2.63
N CYS A 140 -14.67 -13.72 -2.14
CA CYS A 140 -14.07 -12.55 -1.49
C CYS A 140 -13.16 -11.74 -2.44
N LEU A 141 -13.09 -12.11 -3.72
CA LEU A 141 -12.27 -11.44 -4.74
C LEU A 141 -13.17 -10.84 -5.82
N GLU A 142 -13.15 -9.52 -5.95
CA GLU A 142 -14.06 -8.77 -6.81
C GLU A 142 -13.31 -8.00 -7.90
N GLU A 143 -13.77 -8.15 -9.14
CA GLU A 143 -13.28 -7.34 -10.28
C GLU A 143 -14.03 -6.01 -10.30
N LYS A 144 -13.39 -4.95 -9.78
CA LYS A 144 -13.97 -3.60 -9.71
C LYS A 144 -12.91 -2.54 -9.96
N ILE A 145 -13.27 -1.54 -10.75
CA ILE A 145 -12.44 -0.36 -10.97
C ILE A 145 -12.64 0.61 -9.81
N PHE A 146 -11.54 1.04 -9.17
CA PHE A 146 -11.62 2.15 -8.23
C PHE A 146 -11.74 3.49 -8.96
N ILE A 147 -12.76 4.27 -8.59
CA ILE A 147 -12.84 5.68 -8.95
C ILE A 147 -13.00 6.47 -7.65
N PRO A 148 -12.06 7.38 -7.33
CA PRO A 148 -12.17 8.20 -6.14
C PRO A 148 -13.47 8.99 -6.12
N ARG A 149 -14.14 9.08 -4.96
CA ARG A 149 -15.38 9.83 -4.79
C ARG A 149 -15.33 11.28 -5.33
N PRO A 150 -14.27 12.07 -5.10
CA PRO A 150 -14.16 13.42 -5.68
C PRO A 150 -14.16 13.45 -7.21
N PHE A 151 -13.80 12.34 -7.86
CA PHE A 151 -13.89 12.21 -9.32
C PHE A 151 -15.29 11.79 -9.74
N VAL A 152 -15.92 10.84 -9.04
CA VAL A 152 -17.32 10.47 -9.30
C VAL A 152 -18.24 11.69 -9.23
N ASP A 153 -18.05 12.56 -8.25
CA ASP A 153 -18.89 13.75 -8.03
C ASP A 153 -18.87 14.74 -9.21
N VAL A 154 -17.84 14.68 -10.07
CA VAL A 154 -17.69 15.57 -11.24
C VAL A 154 -17.82 14.82 -12.58
N LEU A 155 -18.02 13.51 -12.56
CA LEU A 155 -18.10 12.69 -13.76
C LEU A 155 -19.53 12.22 -14.03
N ASP A 156 -19.88 12.11 -15.31
CA ASP A 156 -21.05 11.35 -15.73
C ASP A 156 -20.63 9.92 -16.06
N LEU A 157 -20.84 9.00 -15.11
CA LEU A 157 -20.38 7.61 -15.21
C LEU A 157 -21.38 6.65 -15.86
N GLN A 158 -22.52 7.16 -16.36
CA GLN A 158 -23.59 6.33 -16.94
C GLN A 158 -23.12 5.45 -18.11
N GLU A 159 -21.99 5.78 -18.75
CA GLU A 159 -21.47 5.09 -19.94
C GLU A 159 -20.28 4.14 -19.69
N MET A 160 -19.86 3.90 -18.44
CA MET A 160 -18.65 3.10 -18.22
C MET A 160 -18.83 1.60 -18.45
N GLY A 161 -20.03 1.04 -18.19
CA GLY A 161 -20.32 -0.38 -18.42
C GLY A 161 -19.48 -1.37 -17.59
N VAL A 162 -18.75 -0.90 -16.57
CA VAL A 162 -17.89 -1.69 -15.67
C VAL A 162 -18.28 -1.40 -14.23
N GLU A 163 -18.23 -2.42 -13.37
CA GLU A 163 -18.47 -2.23 -11.93
C GLU A 163 -17.36 -1.36 -11.32
N ILE A 164 -17.78 -0.37 -10.52
CA ILE A 164 -16.89 0.53 -9.82
C ILE A 164 -17.07 0.42 -8.32
N HIS A 165 -16.02 0.79 -7.59
CA HIS A 165 -16.16 1.13 -6.18
C HIS A 165 -15.47 2.46 -5.88
N THR A 166 -16.00 3.18 -4.90
CA THR A 166 -15.60 4.54 -4.50
C THR A 166 -14.80 4.59 -3.20
N GLY A 167 -14.51 3.43 -2.61
CA GLY A 167 -13.82 3.30 -1.34
C GLY A 167 -14.73 3.45 -0.11
N ASP A 168 -16.05 3.32 -0.28
CA ASP A 168 -17.00 3.28 0.84
C ASP A 168 -16.92 1.90 1.51
N PHE A 169 -16.26 1.85 2.67
CA PHE A 169 -16.03 0.63 3.43
C PHE A 169 -16.65 0.74 4.82
N PRO A 170 -16.96 -0.39 5.48
CA PRO A 170 -17.44 -0.37 6.85
C PRO A 170 -16.46 0.34 7.80
N ASP A 171 -16.99 0.94 8.86
CA ASP A 171 -16.17 1.60 9.87
C ASP A 171 -15.11 0.65 10.45
N ASN A 172 -13.91 1.18 10.67
CA ASN A 172 -12.73 0.48 11.21
C ASN A 172 -12.13 -0.60 10.30
N THR A 173 -12.59 -0.74 9.04
CA THR A 173 -11.95 -1.61 8.05
C THR A 173 -10.48 -1.23 7.87
N PHE A 174 -9.59 -2.21 7.87
CA PHE A 174 -8.16 -2.00 7.60
C PHE A 174 -7.88 -2.06 6.10
N ILE A 175 -7.29 -0.99 5.54
CA ILE A 175 -6.98 -0.93 4.11
C ILE A 175 -5.55 -1.43 3.87
N ILE A 176 -5.39 -2.35 2.94
CA ILE A 176 -4.11 -2.77 2.38
C ILE A 176 -4.03 -2.22 0.96
N SER A 177 -2.87 -1.67 0.62
CA SER A 177 -2.53 -1.17 -0.71
C SER A 177 -1.11 -1.64 -1.01
N ASP A 178 -0.96 -2.93 -1.29
CA ASP A 178 0.30 -3.53 -1.67
C ASP A 178 0.54 -3.37 -3.16
N HIS A 179 1.60 -2.68 -3.55
CA HIS A 179 1.92 -2.46 -4.97
C HIS A 179 0.76 -1.89 -5.80
N ALA A 180 -0.12 -1.09 -5.19
CA ALA A 180 -1.41 -0.70 -5.77
C ALA A 180 -1.34 0.41 -6.83
N ASP A 181 -0.21 0.53 -7.52
CA ASP A 181 0.04 1.49 -8.60
C ASP A 181 -0.45 2.91 -8.31
N GLU A 182 -1.52 3.30 -9.02
CA GLU A 182 -2.14 4.63 -9.06
C GLU A 182 -2.85 4.96 -7.75
N LEU A 183 -3.13 3.95 -6.92
CA LEU A 183 -3.83 4.08 -5.65
C LEU A 183 -2.92 4.48 -4.49
N THR A 184 -1.60 4.44 -4.66
CA THR A 184 -0.63 4.69 -3.58
C THR A 184 -0.91 6.01 -2.84
N VAL A 185 -1.02 7.13 -3.57
CA VAL A 185 -1.29 8.46 -2.97
C VAL A 185 -2.78 8.63 -2.64
N TRP A 186 -3.67 7.91 -3.33
CA TRP A 186 -5.09 7.92 -3.05
C TRP A 186 -5.46 7.19 -1.75
N THR A 187 -4.67 6.22 -1.29
CA THR A 187 -4.99 5.41 -0.13
C THR A 187 -5.30 6.22 1.13
N PRO A 188 -4.47 7.17 1.59
CA PRO A 188 -4.82 8.01 2.74
C PRO A 188 -6.04 8.90 2.49
N ILE A 189 -6.24 9.40 1.27
CA ILE A 189 -7.40 10.20 0.90
C ILE A 189 -8.68 9.36 1.01
N MET A 190 -8.66 8.16 0.43
CA MET A 190 -9.77 7.22 0.46
C MET A 190 -10.08 6.79 1.89
N ALA A 191 -9.06 6.47 2.69
CA ALA A 191 -9.23 6.09 4.09
C ALA A 191 -9.93 7.18 4.92
N ALA A 192 -9.63 8.45 4.66
CA ALA A 192 -10.30 9.58 5.30
C ALA A 192 -11.72 9.82 4.78
N LEU A 193 -11.94 9.71 3.46
CA LEU A 193 -13.27 9.91 2.87
C LEU A 193 -14.26 8.80 3.25
N SER A 194 -13.78 7.57 3.43
CA SER A 194 -14.60 6.42 3.79
C SER A 194 -15.28 6.59 5.16
N SER A 195 -14.56 7.15 6.13
CA SER A 195 -15.10 7.49 7.45
C SER A 195 -14.46 8.78 7.99
N PRO A 196 -14.97 9.98 7.62
CA PRO A 196 -14.33 11.26 7.98
C PRO A 196 -14.25 11.50 9.49
N SER A 197 -15.22 10.98 10.24
CA SER A 197 -15.25 11.02 11.70
C SER A 197 -14.27 10.05 12.37
N SER A 198 -13.84 8.99 11.67
CA SER A 198 -12.87 8.01 12.17
C SER A 198 -12.07 7.41 11.01
N PRO A 199 -11.12 8.17 10.42
CA PRO A 199 -10.41 7.76 9.20
C PRO A 199 -9.80 6.37 9.30
N LEU A 200 -10.02 5.54 8.29
CA LEU A 200 -9.68 4.12 8.33
C LEU A 200 -8.16 3.90 8.46
N PRO A 201 -7.70 2.91 9.26
CA PRO A 201 -6.28 2.56 9.28
C PRO A 201 -5.86 1.93 7.95
N PHE A 202 -4.62 2.18 7.54
CA PHE A 202 -4.11 1.66 6.27
C PHE A 202 -2.66 1.19 6.34
N PHE A 203 -2.28 0.35 5.39
CA PHE A 203 -0.94 -0.12 5.11
C PHE A 203 -0.65 -0.01 3.61
N VAL A 204 0.34 0.78 3.23
CA VAL A 204 0.69 1.05 1.82
C VAL A 204 2.12 0.64 1.55
N VAL A 205 2.35 -0.13 0.48
CA VAL A 205 3.69 -0.40 -0.07
C VAL A 205 3.83 0.33 -1.41
N PRO A 206 4.52 1.48 -1.46
CA PRO A 206 4.68 2.24 -2.69
C PRO A 206 5.50 1.48 -3.73
N CYS A 207 5.04 1.49 -4.99
CA CYS A 207 5.72 0.78 -6.09
C CYS A 207 5.90 1.61 -7.37
N CYS A 208 4.82 2.25 -7.84
CA CYS A 208 4.76 2.93 -9.12
C CYS A 208 4.40 4.39 -8.88
N SER A 209 5.28 5.30 -9.32
CA SER A 209 5.13 6.72 -9.08
C SER A 209 4.12 7.34 -10.06
N ARG A 210 2.90 7.53 -9.57
CA ARG A 210 1.75 8.07 -10.31
C ARG A 210 1.20 9.30 -9.60
N SER A 211 0.58 10.19 -10.36
CA SER A 211 -0.19 11.32 -9.84
C SER A 211 -1.61 10.93 -9.42
N LEU A 212 -2.34 11.83 -8.75
CA LEU A 212 -3.76 11.63 -8.49
C LEU A 212 -4.62 11.50 -9.76
N ALA A 213 -4.18 12.05 -10.90
CA ALA A 213 -4.83 11.84 -12.20
C ALA A 213 -4.44 10.50 -12.85
N GLY A 214 -3.69 9.66 -12.15
CA GLY A 214 -3.22 8.36 -12.61
C GLY A 214 -2.08 8.43 -13.62
N SER A 215 -1.55 9.60 -13.99
CA SER A 215 -0.45 9.75 -14.96
C SER A 215 0.93 9.52 -14.33
N SER A 216 1.94 9.15 -15.13
CA SER A 216 3.29 8.88 -14.62
C SER A 216 3.86 10.18 -14.09
N TYR A 217 4.38 10.17 -12.87
CA TYR A 217 4.83 11.40 -12.24
C TYR A 217 6.02 11.13 -11.35
N ARG A 218 7.09 11.92 -11.48
CA ARG A 218 8.24 11.87 -10.58
C ARG A 218 8.07 12.93 -9.51
N TYR A 219 7.83 12.49 -8.27
CA TYR A 219 7.79 13.40 -7.13
C TYR A 219 9.20 13.92 -6.83
N PRO A 220 9.35 15.19 -6.43
CA PRO A 220 10.64 15.70 -6.01
C PRO A 220 11.09 14.99 -4.72
N PRO A 221 12.41 14.79 -4.53
CA PRO A 221 12.93 14.23 -3.30
C PRO A 221 12.57 15.12 -2.10
N PRO A 222 12.44 14.55 -0.90
CA PRO A 222 12.22 15.32 0.32
C PRO A 222 13.31 16.37 0.49
N LYS A 223 12.94 17.60 0.91
CA LYS A 223 13.95 18.60 1.26
C LYS A 223 14.70 18.10 2.48
N GLU A 224 16.03 17.95 2.39
CA GLU A 224 16.86 17.76 3.57
C GLU A 224 16.61 18.93 4.51
N SER A 225 16.10 18.64 5.71
CA SER A 225 16.05 19.62 6.79
C SER A 225 17.49 19.87 7.27
N ASN A 226 18.25 20.63 6.48
CA ASN A 226 19.48 21.20 6.99
C ASN A 226 19.10 22.05 8.20
N SER A 227 19.75 21.74 9.32
CA SER A 227 19.73 22.54 10.53
C SER A 227 19.78 24.02 10.18
N VAL A 228 18.95 24.81 10.87
CA VAL A 228 18.95 26.27 10.81
C VAL A 228 20.38 26.78 11.08
N GLN A 229 21.16 26.99 10.03
CA GLN A 229 22.24 27.96 10.06
C GLN A 229 21.61 29.29 9.68
N GLN A 230 21.32 30.09 10.71
CA GLN A 230 21.10 31.52 10.55
C GLN A 230 22.25 32.10 9.71
N SER A 231 21.98 32.37 8.45
CA SER A 231 22.77 33.31 7.66
C SER A 231 21.87 34.52 7.43
N ALA A 232 22.07 35.52 8.28
CA ALA A 232 21.55 36.85 8.10
C ALA A 232 22.12 37.43 6.80
N ASN A 233 21.30 37.47 5.75
CA ASN A 233 21.20 38.61 4.84
C ASN A 233 20.08 38.36 3.84
N GLY A 234 19.02 39.16 3.95
CA GLY A 234 17.85 39.09 3.09
C GLY A 234 18.17 39.51 1.66
N ASN A 235 17.72 38.69 0.71
CA ASN A 235 17.41 39.15 -0.63
C ASN A 235 16.10 38.47 -1.09
N PRO A 236 15.00 39.21 -1.32
CA PRO A 236 13.68 38.63 -1.60
C PRO A 236 13.51 38.12 -3.05
N ALA A 237 14.58 38.02 -3.83
CA ALA A 237 14.52 37.68 -5.26
C ALA A 237 14.70 36.19 -5.60
N ALA A 238 14.99 35.31 -4.63
CA ALA A 238 15.28 33.89 -4.88
C ALA A 238 14.04 32.98 -5.02
N ARG A 239 12.83 33.53 -5.17
CA ARG A 239 11.58 32.74 -5.28
C ARG A 239 11.21 32.28 -6.71
N LYS A 240 12.10 32.44 -7.69
CA LYS A 240 11.85 32.02 -9.08
C LYS A 240 13.09 31.40 -9.73
N ALA A 241 13.51 30.22 -9.29
CA ALA A 241 14.43 29.35 -10.03
C ALA A 241 14.54 27.97 -9.35
N TYR A 242 13.51 27.12 -9.45
CA TYR A 242 13.63 25.72 -8.99
C TYR A 242 12.96 24.71 -9.94
N ASP A 243 12.91 25.01 -11.24
CA ASP A 243 12.40 24.08 -12.27
C ASP A 243 13.50 23.28 -12.98
N ALA A 244 14.74 23.32 -12.49
CA ALA A 244 15.84 22.58 -13.11
C ALA A 244 16.71 21.90 -12.05
N ILE A 245 16.17 20.88 -11.39
CA ILE A 245 17.02 19.79 -10.91
C ILE A 245 17.02 18.76 -12.04
N GLU A 246 18.18 18.50 -12.63
CA GLU A 246 18.37 17.48 -13.65
C GLU A 246 18.14 16.09 -13.01
N GLN A 247 16.89 15.63 -13.02
CA GLN A 247 16.41 14.42 -12.33
C GLN A 247 16.61 13.13 -13.15
N ASN A 248 17.65 13.11 -14.00
CA ASN A 248 17.94 11.96 -14.84
C ASN A 248 19.45 11.74 -14.98
N SER A 249 20.12 11.39 -13.90
CA SER A 249 21.45 10.78 -13.96
C SER A 249 21.36 9.30 -14.33
N GLN A 250 20.63 8.95 -15.41
CA GLN A 250 21.04 7.76 -16.14
C GLN A 250 22.31 8.13 -16.90
N PRO A 251 23.45 7.47 -16.66
CA PRO A 251 24.64 7.74 -17.43
C PRO A 251 24.28 7.53 -18.91
N ALA A 252 24.54 8.55 -19.73
CA ALA A 252 24.30 8.47 -21.18
C ALA A 252 25.12 7.35 -21.84
N SER A 253 26.18 6.88 -21.16
CA SER A 253 26.86 5.64 -21.49
C SER A 253 26.16 4.48 -20.78
N GLY A 254 25.85 3.41 -21.51
CA GLY A 254 25.35 2.14 -20.96
C GLY A 254 26.41 1.39 -20.11
N ASP A 255 27.12 2.10 -19.23
CA ASP A 255 28.09 1.50 -18.32
C ASP A 255 27.37 0.65 -17.27
N LEU A 256 27.41 -0.66 -17.52
CA LEU A 256 26.83 -1.68 -16.65
C LEU A 256 27.40 -1.63 -15.22
N ARG A 257 28.61 -1.07 -14.99
CA ARG A 257 29.17 -0.94 -13.64
C ARG A 257 28.48 0.18 -12.86
N ALA A 258 28.30 1.34 -13.48
CA ALA A 258 27.60 2.47 -12.86
C ALA A 258 26.13 2.12 -12.55
N LEU A 259 25.44 1.46 -13.49
CA LEU A 259 24.06 0.99 -13.27
C LEU A 259 23.96 -0.05 -12.15
N ARG A 260 24.96 -0.94 -12.00
CA ARG A 260 25.02 -1.88 -10.87
C ARG A 260 25.28 -1.17 -9.55
N ALA A 261 26.14 -0.16 -9.52
CA ALA A 261 26.41 0.61 -8.30
C ALA A 261 25.14 1.33 -7.81
N ILE A 262 24.41 2.00 -8.71
CA ILE A 262 23.12 2.64 -8.40
C ILE A 262 22.13 1.60 -7.85
N LYS A 263 22.00 0.44 -8.51
CA LYS A 263 21.09 -0.62 -8.06
C LYS A 263 21.49 -1.29 -6.74
N ILE A 264 22.77 -1.21 -6.35
CA ILE A 264 23.23 -1.66 -5.04
C ILE A 264 22.92 -0.59 -3.99
N GLU A 265 23.11 0.69 -4.31
CA GLU A 265 22.81 1.81 -3.43
C GLU A 265 21.29 1.92 -3.16
N GLU A 266 20.44 1.71 -4.14
CA GLU A 266 18.98 1.60 -3.98
C GLU A 266 18.55 0.50 -3.00
N LYS A 267 19.41 -0.50 -2.76
CA LYS A 267 19.21 -1.55 -1.74
C LYS A 267 19.69 -1.15 -0.35
N THR A 268 20.01 0.13 -0.14
CA THR A 268 20.28 0.70 1.18
C THR A 268 19.11 1.60 1.57
N GLU A 269 18.88 1.81 2.87
CA GLU A 269 17.82 2.71 3.33
C GLU A 269 18.01 4.15 2.79
N SER A 270 19.26 4.64 2.78
CA SER A 270 19.58 5.98 2.25
C SER A 270 19.33 6.08 0.74
N GLY A 271 19.75 5.08 -0.03
CA GLY A 271 19.50 5.06 -1.47
C GLY A 271 18.02 4.91 -1.81
N PHE A 272 17.27 4.12 -1.02
CA PHE A 272 15.82 4.01 -1.17
C PHE A 272 15.14 5.38 -0.97
N LEU A 273 15.50 6.12 0.08
CA LEU A 273 14.90 7.43 0.37
C LEU A 273 15.16 8.46 -0.75
N ASN A 274 16.30 8.35 -1.44
CA ASN A 274 16.66 9.18 -2.58
C ASN A 274 16.09 8.68 -3.92
N SER A 275 15.45 7.51 -3.94
CA SER A 275 14.87 6.92 -5.15
C SER A 275 13.53 7.56 -5.53
N MET A 276 13.04 7.20 -6.72
CA MET A 276 11.67 7.54 -7.16
C MET A 276 10.62 7.01 -6.17
N ILE A 277 10.80 5.79 -5.67
CA ILE A 277 9.88 5.15 -4.72
C ILE A 277 9.96 5.85 -3.36
N GLY A 278 11.16 6.26 -2.93
CA GLY A 278 11.34 7.07 -1.72
C GLY A 278 10.62 8.41 -1.79
N SER A 279 10.69 9.08 -2.93
CA SER A 279 9.97 10.35 -3.18
C SER A 279 8.45 10.16 -3.21
N LEU A 280 7.96 9.07 -3.82
CA LEU A 280 6.54 8.68 -3.78
C LEU A 280 6.07 8.40 -2.35
N ALA A 281 6.87 7.67 -1.56
CA ALA A 281 6.54 7.37 -0.19
C ALA A 281 6.46 8.65 0.65
N ALA A 282 7.44 9.55 0.53
CA ALA A 282 7.43 10.84 1.21
C ALA A 282 6.23 11.70 0.80
N LYS A 283 5.86 11.70 -0.48
CA LYS A 283 4.64 12.38 -0.92
C LYS A 283 3.40 11.79 -0.25
N THR A 284 3.30 10.47 -0.22
CA THR A 284 2.15 9.76 0.36
C THR A 284 2.03 10.04 1.86
N MET A 285 3.16 10.06 2.58
CA MET A 285 3.23 10.49 3.99
C MET A 285 2.76 11.94 4.17
N SER A 286 3.31 12.88 3.39
CA SER A 286 2.91 14.31 3.45
C SER A 286 1.41 14.49 3.24
N VAL A 287 0.84 13.81 2.25
CA VAL A 287 -0.61 13.86 1.98
C VAL A 287 -1.42 13.33 3.17
N ALA A 288 -1.00 12.21 3.75
CA ALA A 288 -1.67 11.62 4.91
C ALA A 288 -1.58 12.54 6.15
N GLU A 289 -0.42 13.14 6.41
CA GLU A 289 -0.21 14.07 7.52
C GLU A 289 -1.04 15.36 7.36
N GLU A 290 -1.13 15.92 6.15
CA GLU A 290 -1.98 17.08 5.84
C GLU A 290 -3.47 16.79 6.10
N ILE A 291 -3.91 15.56 5.87
CA ILE A 291 -5.29 15.11 6.14
C ILE A 291 -5.52 14.86 7.65
N GLY A 292 -4.46 14.63 8.42
CA GLY A 292 -4.50 14.46 9.87
C GLY A 292 -4.16 13.06 10.37
N PHE A 293 -3.54 12.21 9.54
CA PHE A 293 -3.02 10.92 9.98
C PHE A 293 -1.67 11.07 10.70
N ASP A 294 -1.48 10.29 11.76
CA ASP A 294 -0.15 9.90 12.24
C ASP A 294 0.32 8.73 11.37
N VAL A 295 1.48 8.89 10.72
CA VAL A 295 2.02 7.91 9.77
C VAL A 295 3.33 7.35 10.29
N GLU A 296 3.35 6.04 10.45
CA GLU A 296 4.54 5.29 10.84
C GLU A 296 5.14 4.63 9.59
N LYS A 297 6.46 4.42 9.58
CA LYS A 297 7.15 3.70 8.50
C LYS A 297 7.74 2.40 9.03
N THR A 298 7.66 1.35 8.24
CA THR A 298 8.34 0.10 8.51
C THR A 298 9.09 -0.39 7.28
N TRP A 299 10.27 -0.94 7.48
CA TRP A 299 11.07 -1.50 6.40
C TRP A 299 10.64 -2.93 6.16
N LEU A 300 10.33 -3.27 4.91
CA LEU A 300 10.04 -4.62 4.46
C LEU A 300 11.28 -5.17 3.75
N ARG A 301 11.86 -6.23 4.30
CA ARG A 301 12.96 -6.95 3.65
C ARG A 301 12.40 -8.17 2.94
N THR A 302 12.34 -8.10 1.61
CA THR A 302 11.95 -9.24 0.77
C THR A 302 13.17 -9.84 0.08
N PRO A 303 13.07 -11.06 -0.50
CA PRO A 303 14.13 -11.67 -1.28
C PRO A 303 14.67 -10.80 -2.43
N GLY A 304 15.68 -9.98 -2.16
CA GLY A 304 16.42 -9.22 -3.16
C GLY A 304 16.05 -7.74 -3.31
N ALA A 305 15.11 -7.23 -2.51
CA ALA A 305 14.72 -5.83 -2.45
C ALA A 305 14.54 -5.32 -1.01
N ILE A 306 14.77 -4.02 -0.81
CA ILE A 306 14.33 -3.30 0.38
C ILE A 306 13.14 -2.46 -0.07
N ASN A 307 12.00 -2.69 0.58
CA ASN A 307 10.80 -1.89 0.42
C ASN A 307 10.50 -1.17 1.74
N MET A 308 9.69 -0.12 1.67
CA MET A 308 9.18 0.58 2.84
C MET A 308 7.67 0.58 2.78
N ALA A 309 7.03 0.25 3.90
CA ALA A 309 5.60 0.40 4.05
C ALA A 309 5.27 1.59 4.94
N LEU A 310 4.16 2.25 4.63
CA LEU A 310 3.57 3.34 5.39
C LEU A 310 2.33 2.84 6.11
N ILE A 311 2.22 3.12 7.40
CA ILE A 311 1.13 2.68 8.26
C ILE A 311 0.42 3.91 8.82
N GLY A 312 -0.81 4.15 8.38
CA GLY A 312 -1.62 5.25 8.85
C GLY A 312 -2.60 4.82 9.94
N GLY A 313 -2.75 5.64 10.98
CA GLY A 313 -3.81 5.47 11.99
C GLY A 313 -3.57 4.36 13.02
N ARG A 314 -2.42 3.67 12.99
CA ARG A 314 -2.05 2.60 13.93
C ARG A 314 -2.19 3.04 15.39
N ARG A 315 -1.50 4.11 15.82
CA ARG A 315 -1.54 4.56 17.23
C ARG A 315 -2.92 4.97 17.72
N ARG A 316 -3.73 5.57 16.83
CA ARG A 316 -5.12 5.94 17.15
C ARG A 316 -5.92 4.68 17.42
N VAL A 317 -5.91 3.75 16.48
CA VAL A 317 -6.66 2.50 16.54
C VAL A 317 -6.20 1.63 17.70
N THR A 318 -4.90 1.46 17.94
CA THR A 318 -4.39 0.69 19.09
C THR A 318 -4.91 1.28 20.41
N ARG A 319 -4.89 2.61 20.58
CA ARG A 319 -5.42 3.26 21.79
C ARG A 319 -6.93 3.07 21.93
N GLU A 320 -7.68 3.24 20.85
CA GLU A 320 -9.13 3.04 20.85
C GLU A 320 -9.48 1.59 21.15
N TRP A 321 -8.76 0.63 20.58
CA TRP A 321 -8.99 -0.79 20.78
C TRP A 321 -8.67 -1.25 22.20
N LEU A 322 -7.56 -0.77 22.77
CA LEU A 322 -7.21 -1.01 24.17
C LEU A 322 -8.23 -0.39 25.15
N LYS A 323 -8.83 0.75 24.79
CA LYS A 323 -9.90 1.40 25.58
C LYS A 323 -11.28 0.76 25.40
N ASN A 324 -11.57 0.24 24.21
CA ASN A 324 -12.86 -0.35 23.83
C ASN A 324 -13.09 -1.77 24.39
N ALA A 325 -12.19 -2.30 25.24
CA ALA A 325 -12.50 -3.40 26.15
C ALA A 325 -13.55 -3.03 27.22
N GLY A 326 -14.10 -1.80 27.23
CA GLY A 326 -15.21 -1.43 28.12
C GLY A 326 -15.97 -0.11 27.88
N SER A 327 -15.68 0.72 26.87
CA SER A 327 -16.42 1.98 26.67
C SER A 327 -16.53 2.35 25.20
N ARG A 328 -17.74 2.61 24.69
CA ARG A 328 -17.94 3.27 23.40
C ARG A 328 -17.24 4.64 23.44
N GLY A 329 -16.40 4.92 22.46
CA GLY A 329 -15.66 6.18 22.35
C GLY A 329 -16.58 7.41 22.37
N SER A 330 -16.02 8.55 22.79
CA SER A 330 -16.66 9.85 22.59
C SER A 330 -17.00 10.00 21.10
N PRO A 331 -18.23 10.34 20.72
CA PRO A 331 -18.53 10.64 19.32
C PRO A 331 -17.59 11.75 18.88
N THR A 332 -16.80 11.49 17.83
CA THR A 332 -16.07 12.56 17.14
C THR A 332 -17.08 13.57 16.64
N THR A 333 -16.81 14.85 16.88
CA THR A 333 -17.76 15.91 16.58
C THR A 333 -17.90 16.05 15.07
N ARG A 334 -19.10 16.42 14.61
CA ARG A 334 -19.36 16.75 13.19
C ARG A 334 -18.34 17.75 12.63
N GLU A 335 -17.88 18.68 13.47
CA GLU A 335 -16.83 19.65 13.15
C GLU A 335 -15.49 19.00 12.76
N GLN A 336 -15.10 17.89 13.41
CA GLN A 336 -13.89 17.17 13.06
C GLN A 336 -14.02 16.46 11.72
N ALA A 337 -15.17 15.80 11.47
CA ALA A 337 -15.46 15.18 10.18
C ALA A 337 -15.45 16.21 9.04
N ASP A 338 -16.06 17.38 9.26
CA ASP A 338 -16.07 18.49 8.30
C ASP A 338 -14.65 19.03 8.05
N SER A 339 -13.81 19.12 9.08
CA SER A 339 -12.40 19.54 8.94
C SER A 339 -11.57 18.53 8.15
N VAL A 340 -11.75 17.23 8.39
CA VAL A 340 -11.05 16.17 7.63
C VAL A 340 -11.47 16.23 6.18
N PHE A 341 -12.76 16.32 5.90
CA PHE A 341 -13.29 16.45 4.55
C PHE A 341 -12.72 17.68 3.82
N LYS A 342 -12.67 18.83 4.50
CA LYS A 342 -12.07 20.05 3.97
C LYS A 342 -10.60 19.85 3.60
N ASN A 343 -9.78 19.30 4.50
CA ASN A 343 -8.36 19.05 4.24
C ASN A 343 -8.16 18.10 3.06
N VAL A 344 -8.99 17.06 2.95
CA VAL A 344 -8.98 16.15 1.79
C VAL A 344 -9.24 16.91 0.50
N MET A 345 -10.30 17.73 0.44
CA MET A 345 -10.65 18.46 -0.78
C MET A 345 -9.58 19.47 -1.16
N GLU A 346 -8.97 20.17 -0.21
CA GLU A 346 -7.84 21.07 -0.46
C GLU A 346 -6.64 20.34 -1.11
N VAL A 347 -6.31 19.13 -0.62
CA VAL A 347 -5.27 18.28 -1.22
C VAL A 347 -5.65 17.87 -2.65
N VAL A 348 -6.86 17.36 -2.85
CA VAL A 348 -7.33 16.88 -4.15
C VAL A 348 -7.34 18.01 -5.17
N GLU A 349 -7.89 19.17 -4.85
CA GLU A 349 -7.94 20.33 -5.73
C GLU A 349 -6.53 20.80 -6.11
N ARG A 350 -5.63 20.93 -5.13
CA ARG A 350 -4.24 21.35 -5.35
C ARG A 350 -3.49 20.38 -6.26
N GLU A 351 -3.61 19.07 -6.03
CA GLU A 351 -2.95 18.07 -6.84
C GLU A 351 -3.56 17.93 -8.25
N CYS A 352 -4.86 18.22 -8.40
CA CYS A 352 -5.53 18.21 -9.70
C CYS A 352 -5.30 19.51 -10.49
N LEU A 353 -4.95 20.62 -9.84
CA LEU A 353 -4.71 21.91 -10.49
C LEU A 353 -3.64 21.82 -11.59
N LYS A 354 -2.59 21.01 -11.39
CA LYS A 354 -1.54 20.77 -12.40
C LYS A 354 -2.04 20.09 -13.69
N TYR A 355 -3.24 19.51 -13.66
CA TYR A 355 -3.91 18.90 -14.80
C TYR A 355 -5.04 19.77 -15.37
N GLY A 356 -5.22 21.00 -14.88
CA GLY A 356 -6.34 21.87 -15.28
C GLY A 356 -7.59 21.73 -14.39
N GLY A 357 -7.45 21.14 -13.20
CA GLY A 357 -8.52 21.02 -12.20
C GLY A 357 -9.10 19.61 -12.10
N ILE A 358 -10.01 19.44 -11.13
CA ILE A 358 -10.55 18.12 -10.74
C ILE A 358 -11.27 17.43 -11.90
N GLN A 359 -12.04 18.16 -12.70
CA GLN A 359 -12.78 17.62 -13.85
C GLN A 359 -11.84 16.98 -14.89
N VAL A 360 -10.74 17.66 -15.22
CA VAL A 360 -9.79 17.17 -16.22
C VAL A 360 -9.01 15.97 -15.68
N ALA A 361 -8.59 16.03 -14.41
CA ALA A 361 -7.94 14.91 -13.73
C ALA A 361 -8.84 13.66 -13.67
N ALA A 362 -10.13 13.85 -13.38
CA ALA A 362 -11.13 12.79 -13.33
C ALA A 362 -11.35 12.13 -14.71
N ASN A 363 -11.43 12.91 -15.78
CA ASN A 363 -11.52 12.38 -17.14
C ASN A 363 -10.27 11.57 -17.52
N LEU A 364 -9.07 12.08 -17.17
CA LEU A 364 -7.81 11.35 -17.40
C LEU A 364 -7.76 10.02 -16.64
N TRP A 365 -8.28 10.00 -15.40
CA TRP A 365 -8.40 8.78 -14.60
C TRP A 365 -9.30 7.74 -15.27
N VAL A 366 -10.49 8.14 -15.70
CA VAL A 366 -11.47 7.24 -16.35
C VAL A 366 -10.92 6.67 -17.66
N GLU A 367 -10.36 7.50 -18.53
CA GLU A 367 -9.81 7.03 -19.81
C GLU A 367 -8.72 5.97 -19.61
N ARG A 368 -7.92 6.16 -18.56
CA ARG A 368 -6.89 5.22 -18.15
C ARG A 368 -7.47 3.93 -17.57
N ALA A 369 -8.43 4.04 -16.66
CA ALA A 369 -9.08 2.88 -16.04
C ALA A 369 -9.78 2.01 -17.11
N LYS A 370 -10.45 2.63 -18.08
CA LYS A 370 -11.02 1.95 -19.25
C LYS A 370 -9.96 1.27 -20.11
N SER A 371 -8.76 1.84 -20.22
CA SER A 371 -7.65 1.22 -20.96
C SER A 371 -7.08 0.00 -20.25
N LEU A 372 -7.01 0.01 -18.91
CA LEU A 372 -6.56 -1.14 -18.12
C LEU A 372 -7.52 -2.33 -18.31
N HIS A 373 -8.81 -2.06 -18.19
CA HIS A 373 -9.86 -3.06 -18.37
C HIS A 373 -9.89 -3.64 -19.81
N ARG A 374 -9.71 -2.79 -20.84
CA ARG A 374 -9.74 -3.24 -22.25
C ARG A 374 -8.43 -3.91 -22.71
N GLY A 375 -7.27 -3.44 -22.25
CA GLY A 375 -5.96 -3.82 -22.79
C GLY A 375 -5.56 -5.28 -22.54
N GLN A 376 -6.04 -5.89 -21.46
CA GLN A 376 -5.69 -7.28 -21.11
C GLN A 376 -6.63 -8.32 -21.74
N GLY A 377 -7.83 -7.94 -22.18
CA GLY A 377 -8.72 -8.82 -22.94
C GLY A 377 -8.17 -9.24 -24.31
N THR A 378 -7.26 -8.44 -24.89
CA THR A 378 -6.65 -8.72 -26.21
C THR A 378 -5.42 -9.63 -26.17
N VAL A 379 -4.72 -9.74 -25.03
CA VAL A 379 -3.57 -10.66 -24.91
C VAL A 379 -4.06 -12.12 -24.89
N HIS A 380 -5.31 -12.35 -24.49
CA HIS A 380 -5.95 -13.67 -24.43
C HIS A 380 -6.52 -14.18 -25.78
N GLN A 381 -6.33 -13.47 -26.90
CA GLN A 381 -6.72 -13.97 -28.24
C GLN A 381 -5.56 -14.34 -29.16
N ALA A 382 -4.31 -14.17 -28.74
CA ALA A 382 -3.17 -14.71 -29.48
C ALA A 382 -2.93 -16.17 -29.04
N LYS A 383 -3.45 -17.09 -29.85
CA LYS A 383 -3.33 -18.56 -29.76
C LYS A 383 -1.92 -19.07 -29.55
#